data_AF-A0A7H1C0P5-F1
#
_entry.id   AF-A0A7H1C0P5-F1
#
_cell.length_a   1.000
_cell.length_b   1.000
_cell.length_c   1.000
_cell.angle_alpha   90.00
_cell.angle_beta   90.00
_cell.angle_gamma   90.00
#
_symmetry.space_group_name_H-M   'P 1'
#
loop_
_entity.id
_entity.type
_entity.pdbx_description
1 polymer ?
#
loop_
_entity_poly.entity_id
_entity_poly.type
_entity_poly.pdbx_seq_one_letter_code
_entity_poly.pdbx_strand_id
1 'polypeptide(L)'
;MEIKSFSVKNLISNIVILGLFVLANFYLNEQVIKAFIWFFWVMSALSFTAIFAKSSFVISNSRFYQAFCTNLTYSLVLVYFGYPFLATFLFITGFLYAGSRVEKKTKGVSK
;
A
#
# COMPACT_ATOMS: atom_id res chain seq x y z
N MET A 1 1.36 -9.30 26.10
CA MET A 1 1.03 -9.26 24.67
C MET A 1 1.02 -7.81 24.23
N GLU A 2 2.16 -7.28 23.81
CA GLU A 2 2.21 -5.94 23.22
C GLU A 2 1.68 -6.05 21.79
N ILE A 3 0.47 -5.57 21.56
CA ILE A 3 -0.04 -5.34 20.21
C ILE A 3 0.84 -4.23 19.67
N LYS A 4 1.96 -4.61 19.02
CA LYS A 4 2.97 -3.72 18.46
C LYS A 4 2.34 -2.95 17.31
N SER A 5 1.64 -1.90 17.72
CA SER A 5 1.11 -0.77 16.98
C SER A 5 0.43 -1.13 15.66
N PHE A 6 -0.88 -1.40 15.76
CA PHE A 6 -1.83 -0.94 14.74
C PHE A 6 -1.60 0.57 14.58
N SER A 7 -0.99 1.00 13.46
CA SER A 7 -0.60 2.41 13.31
C SER A 7 -1.84 3.20 12.91
N VAL A 8 -2.56 3.73 13.90
CA VAL A 8 -3.72 4.62 13.67
C VAL A 8 -3.33 5.83 12.84
N LYS A 9 -2.09 6.32 13.00
CA LYS A 9 -1.51 7.40 12.19
C LYS A 9 -1.48 7.05 10.70
N ASN A 10 -1.08 5.82 10.35
CA ASN A 10 -1.11 5.38 8.94
C ASN A 10 -2.54 5.34 8.41
N LEU A 11 -3.49 4.90 9.23
CA LEU A 11 -4.91 4.84 8.84
C LEU A 11 -5.47 6.23 8.52
N ILE A 12 -5.20 7.22 9.38
CA ILE A 12 -5.62 8.62 9.15
C ILE A 12 -4.97 9.17 7.88
N SER A 13 -3.66 8.96 7.71
CA SER A 13 -2.96 9.40 6.49
C SER A 13 -3.56 8.76 5.24
N ASN A 14 -3.89 7.47 5.28
CA ASN A 14 -4.49 6.79 4.14
C ASN A 14 -5.88 7.35 3.79
N ILE A 15 -6.71 7.62 4.80
CA ILE A 15 -8.04 8.23 4.63
C ILE A 15 -7.91 9.63 4.02
N VAL A 16 -6.96 10.43 4.48
CA VAL A 16 -6.72 11.78 3.95
C VAL A 16 -6.31 11.71 2.48
N ILE A 17 -5.36 10.83 2.11
CA ILE A 17 -4.91 10.66 0.72
C ILE A 17 -6.06 10.20 -0.19
N LEU A 18 -6.85 9.22 0.25
CA LEU A 18 -8.03 8.76 -0.48
C LEU A 18 -9.10 9.85 -0.61
N GLY A 19 -9.37 10.57 0.47
CA GLY A 19 -10.34 11.66 0.50
C GLY A 19 -9.98 12.79 -0.44
N LEU A 20 -8.71 13.22 -0.46
CA LEU A 20 -8.23 14.22 -1.42
C LEU A 20 -8.33 13.71 -2.86
N PHE A 21 -8.02 12.45 -3.12
CA PHE A 21 -8.14 11.89 -4.47
C PHE A 21 -9.60 11.85 -4.94
N VAL A 22 -10.53 11.43 -4.07
CA VAL A 22 -11.96 11.42 -4.36
C VAL A 22 -12.46 12.84 -4.62
N LEU A 23 -12.12 13.81 -3.75
CA LEU A 23 -12.48 15.21 -3.93
C LEU A 23 -11.94 15.77 -5.24
N ALA A 24 -10.67 15.50 -5.59
CA ALA A 24 -10.08 15.95 -6.84
C ALA A 24 -10.84 15.43 -8.07
N ASN A 25 -11.32 14.17 -8.02
CA ASN A 25 -12.15 13.60 -9.09
C ASN A 25 -13.55 14.23 -9.13
N PHE A 26 -14.17 14.51 -7.97
CA PHE A 26 -15.48 15.18 -7.91
C PHE A 26 -15.44 16.61 -8.45
N TYR A 27 -14.36 17.36 -8.18
CA TYR A 27 -14.17 18.72 -8.68
C TYR A 27 -13.56 18.79 -10.09
N LEU A 28 -13.37 17.65 -10.77
CA LEU A 28 -12.81 17.57 -12.13
C LEU A 28 -11.48 18.34 -12.28
N ASN A 29 -10.68 18.40 -11.21
CA ASN A 29 -9.40 19.11 -11.25
C ASN A 29 -8.33 18.21 -11.88
N GLU A 30 -8.23 18.27 -13.21
CA GLU A 30 -7.35 17.40 -13.99
C GLU A 30 -5.88 17.44 -13.56
N GLN A 31 -5.37 18.60 -13.15
CA GLN A 31 -3.98 18.73 -12.72
C GLN A 31 -3.71 17.94 -11.43
N VAL A 32 -4.64 18.03 -10.48
CA VAL A 32 -4.54 17.31 -9.21
C VAL A 32 -4.72 15.80 -9.42
N ILE A 33 -5.68 15.39 -10.27
CA ILE A 33 -5.87 13.98 -10.63
C ILE A 33 -4.60 13.40 -11.26
N LYS A 34 -4.00 14.11 -12.23
CA LYS A 34 -2.73 13.70 -12.86
C LYS A 34 -1.59 13.61 -11.85
N ALA A 35 -1.48 14.55 -10.91
CA ALA A 35 -0.49 14.51 -9.84
C ALA A 35 -0.66 13.26 -8.96
N PHE A 36 -1.89 12.90 -8.58
CA PHE A 36 -2.17 11.68 -7.83
C PHE A 36 -1.85 10.41 -8.61
N ILE A 37 -2.19 10.35 -9.90
CA ILE A 37 -1.85 9.21 -10.76
C ILE A 37 -0.34 9.02 -10.80
N TRP A 38 0.42 10.10 -10.99
CA TRP A 38 1.87 10.08 -10.94
C TRP A 38 2.40 9.63 -9.59
N PHE A 39 1.83 10.14 -8.50
CA PHE A 39 2.18 9.72 -7.14
C PHE A 39 1.99 8.21 -6.95
N PHE A 40 0.85 7.65 -7.37
CA PHE A 40 0.60 6.21 -7.28
C PHE A 40 1.56 5.39 -8.14
N TRP A 41 1.90 5.85 -9.35
CA TRP A 41 2.91 5.22 -10.19
C TRP A 41 4.29 5.19 -9.53
N VAL A 42 4.75 6.32 -9.00
CA VAL A 42 6.03 6.44 -8.31
C VAL A 42 6.06 5.53 -7.08
N MET A 43 4.99 5.53 -6.27
CA MET A 43 4.89 4.67 -5.09
C MET A 43 4.91 3.17 -5.46
N SER A 44 4.27 2.79 -6.56
CA SER A 44 4.31 1.41 -7.04
C SER A 44 5.71 1.00 -7.53
N ALA A 45 6.39 1.88 -8.27
CA ALA A 45 7.77 1.66 -8.70
C ALA A 45 8.74 1.55 -7.51
N LEU A 46 8.62 2.44 -6.52
CA LEU A 46 9.40 2.37 -5.27
C LEU A 46 9.11 1.07 -4.51
N SER A 47 7.85 0.66 -4.42
CA SER A 47 7.48 -0.60 -3.76
C SER A 47 8.12 -1.78 -4.46
N PHE A 48 8.15 -1.77 -5.80
CA PHE A 48 8.79 -2.80 -6.60
C PHE A 48 10.31 -2.86 -6.39
N THR A 49 11.01 -1.72 -6.46
CA THR A 49 12.46 -1.68 -6.23
C THR A 49 12.82 -2.06 -4.79
N ALA A 50 11.98 -1.68 -3.83
CA ALA A 50 12.17 -2.00 -2.41
C ALA A 50 12.00 -3.49 -2.08
N ILE A 51 11.44 -4.32 -2.98
CA ILE A 51 11.43 -5.79 -2.83
C ILE A 51 12.86 -6.33 -2.90
N PHE A 52 13.69 -5.80 -3.80
CA PHE A 52 15.07 -6.25 -4.01
C PHE A 52 16.06 -5.67 -3.00
N ALA A 53 15.67 -4.60 -2.31
CA ALA A 53 16.51 -3.99 -1.28
C ALA A 53 16.59 -4.91 -0.04
N LYS A 54 17.81 -5.28 0.36
CA LYS A 54 18.05 -5.98 1.63
C LYS A 54 17.63 -5.04 2.77
N SER A 55 16.62 -5.41 3.56
CA SER A 55 16.25 -4.64 4.75
C SER A 55 16.10 -5.57 5.94
N SER A 56 16.59 -5.08 7.07
CA SER A 56 16.52 -5.69 8.39
C SER A 56 15.15 -5.49 9.05
N PHE A 57 14.23 -4.79 8.38
CA PHE A 57 12.94 -4.44 8.93
C PHE A 57 11.92 -5.54 8.65
N VAL A 58 11.50 -6.21 9.72
CA VAL A 58 10.54 -7.30 9.68
C VAL A 58 9.18 -6.80 10.18
N ILE A 59 8.12 -7.13 9.45
CA ILE A 59 6.76 -6.66 9.68
C ILE A 59 5.93 -7.80 10.31
N SER A 60 5.16 -7.48 11.35
CA SER A 60 4.24 -8.43 11.98
C SER A 60 3.06 -8.79 11.06
N ASN A 61 2.44 -9.96 11.27
CA ASN A 61 1.24 -10.36 10.53
C ASN A 61 0.10 -9.34 10.60
N SER A 62 -0.08 -8.65 11.73
CA SER A 62 -1.11 -7.61 11.88
C SER A 62 -0.85 -6.41 10.97
N ARG A 63 0.41 -5.99 10.82
CA ARG A 63 0.79 -4.90 9.92
C ARG A 63 0.74 -5.32 8.45
N PHE A 64 1.04 -6.58 8.14
CA PHE A 64 0.83 -7.13 6.82
C PHE A 64 -0.66 -7.08 6.41
N TYR A 65 -1.56 -7.52 7.30
CA TYR A 65 -3.00 -7.47 7.05
C TYR A 65 -3.50 -6.02 6.89
N GLN A 66 -3.00 -5.09 7.70
CA GLN A 66 -3.31 -3.66 7.54
C GLN A 66 -2.84 -3.12 6.18
N ALA A 67 -1.62 -3.45 5.75
CA ALA A 67 -1.09 -3.05 4.45
C ALA A 67 -1.90 -3.68 3.29
N PHE A 68 -2.30 -4.95 3.44
CA PHE A 68 -3.15 -5.65 2.48
C PHE A 68 -4.50 -4.96 2.31
N CYS A 69 -5.23 -4.72 3.41
CA CYS A 69 -6.51 -4.02 3.37
C CYS A 69 -6.37 -2.62 2.77
N THR A 70 -5.32 -1.89 3.15
CA THR A 70 -5.05 -0.54 2.62
C THR A 70 -4.82 -0.57 1.11
N ASN A 71 -3.94 -1.44 0.61
CA ASN A 71 -3.65 -1.55 -0.82
C ASN A 71 -4.87 -2.02 -1.61
N LEU A 72 -5.68 -2.91 -1.05
CA LEU A 72 -6.95 -3.33 -1.62
C LEU A 72 -7.91 -2.14 -1.76
N THR A 73 -8.10 -1.35 -0.70
CA THR A 73 -8.96 -0.15 -0.73
C THR A 73 -8.49 0.87 -1.78
N TYR A 74 -7.19 1.16 -1.86
CA TYR A 74 -6.66 2.04 -2.91
C TYR A 74 -6.97 1.51 -4.31
N SER A 75 -6.81 0.21 -4.51
CA SER A 75 -7.05 -0.44 -5.81
C SER A 75 -8.53 -0.36 -6.21
N LEU A 76 -9.44 -0.60 -5.26
CA LEU A 76 -10.88 -0.45 -5.48
C LEU A 76 -11.27 0.98 -5.89
N VAL A 77 -10.71 1.99 -5.20
CA VAL A 77 -10.97 3.40 -5.52
C VAL A 77 -10.42 3.77 -6.90
N LEU A 78 -9.22 3.31 -7.24
CA LEU A 78 -8.63 3.53 -8.56
C LEU A 78 -9.47 2.89 -9.69
N VAL A 79 -9.95 1.66 -9.48
CA VAL A 79 -10.85 0.99 -10.44
C VAL A 79 -12.17 1.77 -10.59
N TYR A 80 -12.74 2.27 -9.49
CA TYR A 80 -13.98 3.05 -9.52
C TYR A 80 -13.87 4.31 -10.40
N PHE A 81 -12.72 4.98 -10.38
CA PHE A 81 -12.45 6.16 -11.22
C PHE A 81 -11.89 5.83 -12.62
N GLY A 82 -11.85 4.55 -13.01
CA GLY A 82 -11.46 4.14 -14.37
C GLY A 82 -9.97 3.90 -14.58
N TYR A 83 -9.19 3.66 -13.51
CA TYR A 83 -7.75 3.36 -13.58
C TYR A 83 -7.40 1.90 -13.19
N PRO A 84 -7.93 0.88 -13.90
CA PRO A 84 -7.76 -0.53 -13.52
C PRO A 84 -6.32 -1.02 -13.65
N PHE A 85 -5.57 -0.59 -14.68
CA PHE A 85 -4.16 -0.97 -14.85
C PHE A 85 -3.29 -0.50 -13.69
N LEU A 86 -3.46 0.76 -13.27
CA LEU A 86 -2.72 1.33 -12.14
C LEU A 86 -3.09 0.62 -10.84
N ALA A 87 -4.37 0.31 -10.64
CA ALA A 87 -4.84 -0.44 -9.48
C ALA A 87 -4.18 -1.81 -9.38
N THR A 88 -4.15 -2.58 -10.47
CA THR A 88 -3.51 -3.91 -10.49
C THR A 88 -2.01 -3.81 -10.18
N PHE A 89 -1.31 -2.86 -10.78
CA PHE A 89 0.13 -2.69 -10.58
C PHE A 89 0.44 -2.30 -9.13
N LEU A 90 -0.32 -1.35 -8.57
CA LEU A 90 -0.20 -0.92 -7.18
C LEU A 90 -0.50 -2.07 -6.21
N PHE A 91 -1.54 -2.86 -6.47
CA PHE A 91 -1.90 -4.01 -5.65
C PHE A 91 -0.81 -5.07 -5.64
N ILE A 92 -0.33 -5.49 -6.80
CA ILE A 92 0.69 -6.55 -6.92
C ILE A 92 2.00 -6.11 -6.29
N THR A 93 2.48 -4.90 -6.63
CA THR A 93 3.75 -4.38 -6.09
C THR A 93 3.67 -4.17 -4.58
N GLY A 94 2.57 -3.61 -4.07
CA GLY A 94 2.32 -3.43 -2.64
C GLY A 94 2.20 -4.76 -1.90
N PHE A 95 1.57 -5.77 -2.50
CA PHE A 95 1.44 -7.11 -1.95
C PHE A 95 2.79 -7.82 -1.87
N LEU A 96 3.56 -7.83 -2.95
CA LEU A 96 4.90 -8.43 -3.00
C LEU A 96 5.85 -7.74 -2.03
N TYR A 97 5.81 -6.41 -1.95
CA TYR A 97 6.58 -5.65 -0.97
C TYR A 97 6.23 -6.05 0.46
N ALA A 98 4.95 -6.00 0.82
CA ALA A 98 4.50 -6.38 2.16
C ALA A 98 4.87 -7.84 2.47
N GLY A 99 4.68 -8.75 1.51
CA GLY A 99 5.00 -10.18 1.61
C GLY A 99 6.48 -10.46 1.81
N SER A 100 7.36 -9.72 1.12
CA SER A 100 8.82 -9.84 1.25
C SER A 100 9.34 -9.46 2.65
N ARG A 101 8.54 -8.70 3.42
CA ARG A 101 8.89 -8.16 4.72
C ARG A 101 8.19 -8.85 5.89
N VAL A 102 7.28 -9.79 5.65
CA VAL A 102 6.59 -10.51 6.73
C VAL A 102 7.61 -11.35 7.51
N GLU A 103 7.53 -11.28 8.84
CA GLU A 103 8.26 -12.18 9.73
C GLU A 103 7.92 -13.63 9.36
N LYS A 104 8.83 -14.32 8.68
CA LYS A 104 8.78 -15.77 8.65
C LYS A 104 8.94 -16.19 10.10
N LYS A 105 7.85 -16.60 10.76
CA LYS A 105 7.95 -17.51 11.89
C LYS A 105 8.76 -18.69 11.36
N THR A 106 10.05 -18.70 11.65
CA THR A 106 10.89 -19.87 11.46
C THR A 106 10.19 -20.95 12.28
N LYS A 107 9.42 -21.82 11.62
CA LYS A 107 9.12 -23.13 12.18
C LYS A 107 10.49 -23.69 12.49
N GLY A 108 10.77 -23.90 13.77
CA GLY A 108 12.02 -24.49 14.21
C GLY A 108 12.27 -25.75 13.41
N VAL A 109 13.21 -25.66 12.47
CA VAL A 109 13.93 -26.83 12.01
C VAL A 109 14.94 -27.07 13.11
N SER A 110 14.48 -27.79 14.15
CA SER A 110 15.38 -28.57 14.99
C SER A 110 15.92 -29.67 14.09
N LYS A 111 17.19 -29.55 13.72
CA LYS A 111 18.03 -30.69 13.38
C LYS A 111 19.21 -30.64 14.33
#